data_AF-A0A8J5RAA3-F1
#
_entry.id   AF-A0A8J5RAA3-F1
#
_cell.length_a   1.000
_cell.length_b   1.000
_cell.length_c   1.000
_cell.angle_alpha   90.00
_cell.angle_beta   90.00
_cell.angle_gamma   90.00
#
_symmetry.space_group_name_H-M   'P 1'
#
loop_
_entity.id
_entity.type
_entity.pdbx_description
1 polymer ?
#
loop_
_entity_poly.entity_id
_entity_poly.type
_entity_poly.pdbx_seq_one_letter_code
_entity_poly.pdbx_strand_id
1 'polypeptide(L)' 'MSMSSLEKLDLSNNSLTGTIPVPGYRLYSLRVLDLSNNQLIRPIPDSVLRRFMAGQLDLRFDVV' A
#
# COMPACT_ATOMS: atom_id res chain seq x y z
N MET A 1 15.20 -5.99 -6.51
CA MET A 1 15.21 -6.79 -5.27
C MET A 1 13.77 -7.18 -4.97
N SER A 2 13.46 -8.48 -4.95
CA SER A 2 12.10 -8.98 -4.76
C SER A 2 11.79 -9.02 -3.26
N MET A 3 10.80 -8.25 -2.82
CA MET A 3 10.27 -8.29 -1.44
C MET A 3 9.30 -9.48 -1.29
N SER A 4 9.75 -10.69 -1.66
CA SER A 4 8.89 -11.87 -1.80
C SER A 4 8.42 -12.48 -0.48
N SER A 5 8.98 -12.07 0.66
CA SER A 5 8.62 -12.63 1.97
C SER A 5 8.05 -11.58 2.94
N LEU A 6 7.95 -10.32 2.54
CA LEU A 6 7.44 -9.28 3.42
C LEU A 6 5.92 -9.41 3.52
N GLU A 7 5.43 -9.67 4.73
CA GLU A 7 3.98 -9.82 4.99
C GLU A 7 3.32 -8.54 5.51
N LYS A 8 4.07 -7.70 6.24
CA LYS A 8 3.56 -6.47 6.83
C LYS A 8 4.52 -5.33 6.57
N LEU A 9 3.98 -4.21 6.12
CA LEU A 9 4.71 -2.97 5.92
C LEU A 9 3.93 -1.84 6.57
N ASP A 10 4.51 -1.25 7.60
CA ASP A 10 3.99 -0.08 8.29
C ASP A 10 4.84 1.13 7.91
N LEU A 11 4.22 2.09 7.22
CA LEU A 11 4.78 3.38 6.86
C LEU A 11 3.92 4.51 7.45
N SER A 12 3.11 4.20 8.46
CA SER A 12 2.23 5.18 9.07
C SER A 12 3.01 6.31 9.75
N ASN A 13 2.39 7.47 9.91
CA ASN A 13 2.96 8.62 10.63
C ASN A 13 4.26 9.15 10.00
N ASN A 14 4.27 9.29 8.68
CA ASN A 14 5.38 9.86 7.95
C ASN A 14 4.93 11.08 7.13
N SER A 15 5.91 11.76 6.53
CA SER A 15 5.66 12.87 5.61
C SER A 15 5.69 12.40 4.15
N LEU A 16 5.21 11.19 3.85
CA LEU A 16 5.19 10.69 2.47
C LEU A 16 4.15 11.47 1.67
N THR A 17 4.56 11.98 0.50
CA THR A 17 3.74 12.81 -0.39
C THR A 17 3.61 12.18 -1.77
N GLY A 18 2.63 12.64 -2.55
CA GLY A 18 2.42 12.19 -3.94
C GLY A 18 1.50 10.97 -4.02
N THR A 19 1.51 10.27 -5.13
CA THR A 19 0.65 9.09 -5.35
C THR A 19 1.35 7.80 -4.95
N ILE A 20 0.56 6.78 -4.60
CA ILE A 20 1.10 5.43 -4.40
C ILE A 20 1.56 4.93 -5.78
N PRO A 21 2.86 4.65 -5.99
CA PRO A 21 3.33 4.18 -7.27
C PRO A 21 2.69 2.83 -7.60
N VAL A 22 2.32 2.61 -8.88
CA VAL A 22 1.88 1.30 -9.35
C VAL A 22 3.03 0.32 -9.07
N PRO A 23 2.86 -0.66 -8.17
CA PRO A 23 3.98 -1.53 -7.83
C PRO A 23 4.32 -2.38 -9.05
N GLY A 24 5.43 -2.07 -9.73
CA GLY A 24 6.06 -3.00 -10.67
C GLY A 24 6.64 -4.23 -9.95
N TYR A 25 6.69 -4.18 -8.62
CA TYR A 25 7.18 -5.23 -7.75
C TYR A 25 6.01 -6.05 -7.21
N ARG A 26 6.11 -7.36 -7.39
CA ARG A 26 5.16 -8.36 -6.94
C ARG A 26 5.26 -8.54 -5.41
N LEU A 27 4.60 -7.67 -4.66
CA LEU A 27 4.41 -7.77 -3.20
C LEU A 27 3.39 -8.86 -2.85
N TYR A 28 3.54 -10.06 -3.40
CA TYR A 28 2.54 -11.13 -3.29
C TYR A 28 2.28 -11.57 -1.86
N SER A 29 3.32 -11.59 -1.04
CA SER A 29 3.24 -12.02 0.35
C SER A 29 2.72 -10.90 1.26
N LEU A 30 2.69 -9.65 0.80
CA LEU A 30 2.30 -8.51 1.63
C LEU A 30 0.81 -8.54 1.91
N ARG A 31 0.45 -8.76 3.16
CA ARG A 31 -0.93 -8.87 3.67
C ARG A 31 -1.39 -7.63 4.41
N VAL A 32 -0.46 -6.82 4.92
CA VAL A 32 -0.79 -5.56 5.61
C VAL A 32 0.07 -4.44 5.06
N LEU A 33 -0.57 -3.36 4.65
CA LEU A 33 0.07 -2.11 4.27
C LEU A 33 -0.61 -0.95 5.02
N ASP A 34 0.11 -0.37 5.97
CA ASP A 34 -0.36 0.82 6.68
C ASP A 34 0.35 2.07 6.11
N LEU A 35 -0.43 2.95 5.50
CA LEU A 35 -0.03 4.24 4.93
C LEU A 35 -0.73 5.41 5.64
N SER A 36 -1.43 5.15 6.76
CA SER A 36 -2.15 6.19 7.51
C SER A 36 -1.22 7.27 8.05
N ASN A 37 -1.77 8.44 8.36
CA ASN A 37 -1.04 9.64 8.79
C ASN A 37 0.12 9.99 7.85
N ASN A 38 -0.19 10.12 6.56
CA ASN A 38 0.71 10.60 5.51
C ASN A 38 0.03 11.68 4.66
N GLN A 39 0.76 12.30 3.74
CA GLN A 39 0.29 13.33 2.81
C GLN A 39 0.14 12.78 1.39
N LEU A 40 -0.22 11.50 1.28
CA LEU A 40 -0.40 10.81 0.02
C LEU A 40 -1.74 11.23 -0.61
N ILE A 41 -1.75 11.38 -1.92
CA ILE A 41 -2.93 11.81 -2.68
C ILE A 41 -3.44 10.68 -3.58
N ARG A 42 -4.72 10.78 -3.95
CA ARG A 42 -5.37 9.88 -4.92
C ARG A 42 -4.72 10.00 -6.32
N PRO A 43 -4.88 8.96 -7.18
CA PRO A 43 -5.62 7.72 -6.97
C PRO A 43 -4.76 6.60 -6.34
N ILE A 44 -5.42 5.70 -5.60
CA ILE A 44 -4.82 4.42 -5.22
C ILE A 44 -4.78 3.54 -6.49
N PRO A 45 -3.64 2.91 -6.83
CA PRO A 45 -3.53 2.02 -7.98
C PRO A 45 -4.54 0.87 -7.97
N ASP A 46 -5.11 0.56 -9.14
CA ASP A 46 -6.06 -0.55 -9.33
C ASP A 46 -5.54 -1.89 -8.83
N SER A 47 -4.23 -2.14 -8.95
CA SER A 47 -3.62 -3.38 -8.45
C SER A 47 -3.71 -3.51 -6.93
N VAL A 48 -3.53 -2.40 -6.21
CA VAL A 48 -3.66 -2.34 -4.75
C VAL A 48 -5.13 -2.47 -4.36
N LEU A 49 -6.02 -1.73 -5.04
CA LEU A 49 -7.46 -1.80 -4.82
C LEU A 49 -8.02 -3.20 -5.06
N ARG A 50 -7.64 -3.87 -6.14
CA ARG A 50 -8.07 -5.25 -6.43
C ARG A 50 -7.67 -6.22 -5.33
N ARG A 51 -6.45 -6.09 -4.79
CA ARG A 51 -6.00 -6.94 -3.67
C ARG A 51 -6.78 -6.67 -2.38
N PHE A 52 -7.03 -5.40 -2.10
CA PHE A 52 -7.88 -5.00 -0.97
C PHE A 52 -9.30 -5.55 -1.10
N MET A 53 -9.94 -5.35 -2.25
CA MET A 53 -11.29 -5.85 -2.54
C MET A 53 -11.38 -7.39 -2.55
N ALA A 54 -10.31 -8.08 -2.93
CA ALA A 54 -10.22 -9.53 -2.88
C ALA A 54 -9.89 -10.08 -1.48
N GLY A 55 -9.74 -9.22 -0.46
CA GLY A 55 -9.36 -9.62 0.91
C GLY A 55 -7.93 -10.13 1.04
N GLN A 56 -7.07 -9.88 0.05
CA GLN A 56 -5.68 -10.33 0.01
C GLN A 56 -4.72 -9.36 0.70
N LEU A 57 -5.14 -8.11 0.89
CA LEU A 57 -4.36 -7.04 1.50
C LEU A 57 -5.27 -6.22 2.41
N ASP A 58 -4.89 -6.09 3.67
CA ASP A 58 -5.40 -5.06 4.56
C ASP A 58 -4.65 -3.76 4.25
N LEU A 59 -5.38 -2.74 3.80
CA LEU A 59 -4.85 -1.44 3.42
C LEU A 59 -5.44 -0.38 4.34
N ARG A 60 -4.56 0.37 5.00
CA ARG A 60 -4.91 1.56 5.77
C ARG A 60 -4.34 2.79 5.08
N PHE A 61 -5.18 3.78 4.84
CA PHE A 61 -4.85 4.99 4.10
C PHE A 61 -5.80 6.11 4.51
N ASP A 62 -5.29 7.33 4.68
CA ASP A 62 -6.12 8.48 5.03
C ASP A 62 -6.78 9.07 3.79
N VAL A 63 -8.08 9.33 3.85
CA VAL A 63 -8.79 9.96 2.74
C VAL A 63 -8.46 11.46 2.74
N VAL A 64 -7.68 11.92 1.75
CA VAL A 64 -7.44 13.33 1.44
C VAL A 64 -8.04 13.67 0.09
#